data_AF-A0A947DIL4-F1
#
_entry.id   AF-A0A947DIL4-F1
#
_cell.length_a   1.000
_cell.length_b   1.000
_cell.length_c   1.000
_cell.angle_alpha   90.00
_cell.angle_beta   90.00
_cell.angle_gamma   90.00
#
_symmetry.space_group_name_H-M   'P 1'
#
loop_
_entity.id
_entity.type
_entity.pdbx_description
1 polymer ?
#
loop_
_entity_poly.entity_id
_entity_poly.type
_entity_poly.pdbx_seq_one_letter_code
_entity_poly.pdbx_strand_id
1 'polypeptide(L)'
;MTEAIRPTSNAQSPKWQPYNLDHKAQELVLRFRDNGVLTESHKMRMAVAYGLERFWGEHLRFESSGDTNKARYWQDVWIALAEILGPTDITLPDAECSVGFRETEQIRLTAHAIWQMSLDEQRVALMVLTQLCDSLVWWTQRYRIKNSNP
;
A
#
# COMPACT_ATOMS: atom_id res chain seq x y z
N MET A 1 8.76 20.13 52.89
CA MET A 1 8.04 20.41 51.64
C MET A 1 8.99 20.04 50.51
N THR A 2 8.76 18.90 49.85
CA THR A 2 9.65 18.37 48.83
C THR A 2 8.89 18.41 47.50
N GLU A 3 9.30 19.28 46.58
CA GLU A 3 8.71 19.38 45.24
C GLU A 3 9.06 18.11 44.43
N ALA A 4 8.02 17.47 43.89
CA ALA A 4 8.15 16.36 42.97
C ALA A 4 8.41 16.89 41.56
N ILE A 5 9.58 16.56 41.01
CA ILE A 5 9.92 16.79 39.60
C ILE A 5 9.05 15.86 38.75
N ARG A 6 8.16 16.42 37.94
CA ARG A 6 7.43 15.67 36.91
C ARG A 6 8.34 15.48 35.69
N PRO A 7 8.51 14.26 35.15
CA PRO A 7 9.17 14.09 33.88
C PRO A 7 8.24 14.58 32.76
N THR A 8 8.65 15.65 32.07
CA THR A 8 8.06 16.05 30.80
C THR A 8 8.41 15.00 29.75
N SER A 9 7.42 14.21 29.32
CA SER A 9 7.55 13.34 28.16
C SER A 9 7.74 14.20 26.92
N ASN A 10 8.99 14.35 26.48
CA ASN A 10 9.30 14.82 25.13
C ASN A 10 8.83 13.75 24.14
N ALA A 11 7.55 13.76 23.80
CA ALA A 11 7.05 13.08 22.62
C ALA A 11 7.63 13.84 21.42
N GLN A 12 8.78 13.39 20.94
CA GLN A 12 9.37 13.89 19.71
C GLN A 12 8.34 13.69 18.60
N SER A 13 7.86 14.79 18.03
CA SER A 13 7.08 14.76 16.79
C SER A 13 7.86 13.94 15.76
N PRO A 14 7.23 13.01 15.02
CA PRO A 14 7.95 12.21 14.04
C PRO A 14 8.61 13.16 13.03
N LYS A 15 9.95 13.17 13.01
CA LYS A 15 10.71 13.95 12.04
C LYS A 15 10.27 13.51 10.64
N TRP A 16 10.04 14.47 9.75
CA TRP A 16 9.81 14.20 8.32
C TRP A 16 10.90 13.27 7.78
N GLN A 17 10.51 12.09 7.28
CA GLN A 17 11.43 11.07 6.76
C GLN A 17 11.17 10.88 5.25
N PRO A 18 11.93 11.59 4.38
CA PRO A 18 11.69 11.54 2.93
C PRO A 18 11.87 10.14 2.32
N TYR A 19 12.55 9.23 3.01
CA TYR A 19 12.93 7.92 2.49
C TYR A 19 12.01 6.77 2.90
N ASN A 20 10.96 7.00 3.69
CA ASN A 20 10.12 5.91 4.19
C ASN A 20 9.34 5.19 3.08
N LEU A 21 8.88 5.94 2.08
CA LEU A 21 8.16 5.37 0.94
C LEU A 21 9.08 4.52 0.05
N ASP A 22 10.29 5.02 -0.25
CA ASP A 22 11.27 4.27 -1.06
C ASP A 22 11.75 3.01 -0.33
N HIS A 23 12.00 3.11 0.99
CA HIS A 23 12.36 1.96 1.81
C HIS A 23 11.23 0.91 1.86
N LYS A 24 9.97 1.34 2.06
CA LYS A 24 8.81 0.42 2.01
C LYS A 24 8.69 -0.26 0.65
N ALA A 25 8.89 0.47 -0.44
CA ALA A 25 8.91 -0.11 -1.78
C ALA A 25 10.03 -1.16 -1.94
N GLN A 26 11.22 -0.87 -1.43
CA GLN A 26 12.35 -1.78 -1.44
C GLN A 26 12.05 -3.08 -0.66
N GLU A 27 11.51 -2.96 0.56
CA GLU A 27 11.11 -4.09 1.41
C GLU A 27 10.07 -4.98 0.72
N LEU A 28 9.05 -4.37 0.11
CA LEU A 28 8.03 -5.08 -0.65
C LEU A 28 8.64 -5.84 -1.83
N VAL A 29 9.47 -5.18 -2.66
CA VAL A 29 10.10 -5.87 -3.80
C VAL A 29 10.99 -7.01 -3.34
N LEU A 30 11.75 -6.84 -2.25
CA LEU A 30 12.58 -7.92 -1.71
C LEU A 30 11.73 -9.09 -1.20
N ARG A 31 10.61 -8.82 -0.53
CA ARG A 31 9.67 -9.85 -0.04
C ARG A 31 9.09 -10.70 -1.17
N PHE A 32 8.82 -10.11 -2.33
CA PHE A 32 8.17 -10.78 -3.46
C PHE A 32 9.12 -11.17 -4.60
N ARG A 33 10.42 -10.91 -4.43
CA ARG A 33 11.45 -11.07 -5.48
C ARG A 33 11.45 -12.46 -6.11
N ASP A 34 11.32 -13.48 -5.27
CA ASP A 34 11.49 -14.87 -5.67
C ASP A 34 10.14 -15.54 -6.04
N ASN A 35 9.03 -14.80 -5.95
CA ASN A 35 7.67 -15.32 -6.20
C ASN A 35 7.22 -15.14 -7.66
N GLY A 36 8.07 -14.55 -8.53
CA GLY A 36 7.74 -14.35 -9.95
C GLY A 36 6.70 -13.27 -10.23
N VAL A 37 6.36 -12.43 -9.25
CA VAL A 37 5.27 -11.44 -9.34
C VAL A 37 5.75 -9.99 -9.52
N LEU A 38 7.06 -9.73 -9.58
CA LEU A 38 7.57 -8.35 -9.64
C LEU A 38 7.12 -7.58 -10.89
N THR A 39 6.68 -8.25 -11.96
CA THR A 39 6.09 -7.58 -13.13
C THR A 39 4.78 -6.87 -12.79
N GLU A 40 4.11 -7.25 -11.70
CA GLU A 40 2.92 -6.57 -11.21
C GLU A 40 3.20 -5.13 -10.78
N SER A 41 4.42 -4.77 -10.36
CA SER A 41 4.79 -3.38 -10.03
C SER A 41 4.49 -2.42 -11.19
N HIS A 42 4.70 -2.86 -12.44
CA HIS A 42 4.37 -2.07 -13.62
C HIS A 42 2.85 -1.94 -13.83
N LYS A 43 2.09 -2.99 -13.52
CA LYS A 43 0.62 -2.98 -13.63
C LYS A 43 -0.01 -2.15 -12.53
N MET A 44 0.54 -2.20 -11.32
CA MET A 44 0.18 -1.34 -10.19
C MET A 44 0.29 0.12 -10.58
N ARG A 45 1.45 0.54 -11.14
CA ARG A 45 1.65 1.89 -11.66
C ARG A 45 0.57 2.32 -12.67
N MET A 46 0.17 1.42 -13.57
CA MET A 46 -0.92 1.71 -14.52
C MET A 46 -2.29 1.78 -13.84
N ALA A 47 -2.55 0.94 -12.85
CA ALA A 47 -3.83 0.86 -12.16
C ALA A 47 -4.14 2.13 -11.35
N VAL A 48 -3.12 2.84 -10.84
CA VAL A 48 -3.32 4.09 -10.07
C VAL A 48 -4.14 5.12 -10.85
N ALA A 49 -3.95 5.20 -12.18
CA ALA A 49 -4.68 6.15 -13.04
C ALA A 49 -6.20 5.91 -13.08
N TYR A 50 -6.65 4.72 -12.66
CA TYR A 50 -8.07 4.34 -12.62
C TYR A 50 -8.70 4.50 -11.24
N GLY A 51 -7.97 5.02 -10.25
CA GLY A 51 -8.49 5.33 -8.92
C GLY A 51 -8.23 4.25 -7.87
N LEU A 52 -8.51 4.62 -6.61
CA LEU A 52 -8.22 3.80 -5.43
C LEU A 52 -9.00 2.48 -5.42
N GLU A 53 -10.29 2.50 -5.76
CA GLU A 53 -11.12 1.27 -5.81
C GLU A 53 -10.57 0.29 -6.84
N ARG A 54 -10.21 0.77 -8.04
CA ARG A 54 -9.67 -0.08 -9.09
C ARG A 54 -8.36 -0.72 -8.66
N PHE A 55 -7.50 0.04 -7.97
CA PHE A 55 -6.23 -0.45 -7.44
C PHE A 55 -6.46 -1.51 -6.35
N TRP A 56 -7.25 -1.18 -5.32
CA TRP A 56 -7.59 -2.10 -4.24
C TRP A 56 -8.22 -3.38 -4.79
N GLY A 57 -9.20 -3.30 -5.68
CA GLY A 57 -9.90 -4.48 -6.21
C GLY A 57 -9.07 -5.45 -7.05
N GLU A 58 -7.81 -5.13 -7.42
CA GLU A 58 -6.96 -6.08 -8.15
C GLU A 58 -6.57 -7.30 -7.32
N HIS A 59 -6.47 -7.19 -5.98
CA HIS A 59 -6.21 -8.37 -5.15
C HIS A 59 -7.36 -9.37 -5.23
N LEU A 60 -8.61 -8.90 -5.17
CA LEU A 60 -9.82 -9.71 -5.35
C LEU A 60 -9.84 -10.42 -6.72
N ARG A 61 -9.39 -9.72 -7.77
CA ARG A 61 -9.28 -10.28 -9.12
C ARG A 61 -8.30 -11.46 -9.14
N PHE A 62 -7.17 -11.35 -8.45
CA PHE A 62 -6.19 -12.44 -8.38
C PHE A 62 -6.63 -13.58 -7.46
N GLU A 63 -7.29 -13.28 -6.34
CA GLU A 63 -7.92 -14.31 -5.50
C GLU A 63 -8.92 -15.15 -6.29
N SER A 64 -9.78 -14.51 -7.08
CA SER A 64 -10.76 -15.23 -7.91
C SER A 64 -10.12 -16.11 -8.98
N SER A 65 -8.91 -15.75 -9.44
CA SER A 65 -8.14 -16.50 -10.45
C SER A 65 -7.19 -17.54 -9.84
N GLY A 66 -7.08 -17.60 -8.50
CA GLY A 66 -6.18 -18.51 -7.79
C GLY A 66 -4.70 -18.10 -7.75
N ASP A 67 -4.35 -16.88 -8.17
CA ASP A 67 -2.97 -16.39 -8.16
C ASP A 67 -2.64 -15.70 -6.82
N THR A 68 -2.42 -16.53 -5.79
CA THR A 68 -2.25 -16.06 -4.40
C THR A 68 -1.03 -15.18 -4.20
N ASN A 69 0.06 -15.40 -4.94
CA ASN A 69 1.26 -14.56 -4.85
C ASN A 69 1.00 -13.15 -5.38
N LYS A 70 0.26 -13.02 -6.49
CA LYS A 70 -0.12 -11.70 -7.00
C LYS A 70 -1.13 -11.04 -6.09
N ALA A 71 -2.17 -11.76 -5.64
CA ALA A 71 -3.16 -11.22 -4.70
C ALA A 71 -2.47 -10.61 -3.47
N ARG A 72 -1.56 -11.38 -2.85
CA ARG A 72 -0.79 -10.92 -1.69
C ARG A 72 0.10 -9.72 -1.99
N TYR A 73 0.71 -9.65 -3.16
CA TYR A 73 1.55 -8.51 -3.50
C TYR A 73 0.73 -7.22 -3.63
N TRP A 74 -0.45 -7.28 -4.23
CA TRP A 74 -1.38 -6.15 -4.28
C TRP A 74 -1.94 -5.77 -2.91
N GLN A 75 -2.24 -6.75 -2.06
CA GLN A 75 -2.64 -6.52 -0.65
C GLN A 75 -1.55 -5.80 0.13
N ASP A 76 -0.32 -6.34 0.13
CA ASP A 76 0.80 -5.76 0.87
C ASP A 76 1.14 -4.33 0.41
N VAL A 77 0.90 -3.99 -0.86
CA VAL A 77 1.06 -2.61 -1.36
C VAL A 77 -0.06 -1.69 -0.86
N TRP A 78 -1.31 -2.15 -0.79
CA TRP A 78 -2.41 -1.39 -0.19
C TRP A 78 -2.20 -1.14 1.30
N ILE A 79 -1.75 -2.17 2.04
CA ILE A 79 -1.40 -2.07 3.46
C ILE A 79 -0.27 -1.06 3.64
N ALA A 80 0.78 -1.13 2.83
CA ALA A 80 1.88 -0.17 2.89
C ALA A 80 1.41 1.27 2.61
N LEU A 81 0.47 1.48 1.69
CA LEU A 81 -0.13 2.79 1.47
C LEU A 81 -0.87 3.28 2.73
N ALA A 82 -1.67 2.41 3.37
CA ALA A 82 -2.37 2.75 4.60
C ALA A 82 -1.40 3.09 5.74
N GLU A 83 -0.31 2.32 5.90
CA GLU A 83 0.75 2.60 6.88
C GLU A 83 1.44 3.96 6.62
N ILE A 84 1.72 4.30 5.35
CA ILE A 84 2.35 5.58 4.97
C ILE A 84 1.40 6.75 5.24
N LEU A 85 0.10 6.57 5.03
CA LEU A 85 -0.92 7.59 5.30
C LEU A 85 -1.30 7.67 6.78
N GLY A 86 -1.10 6.61 7.58
CA GLY A 86 -1.53 6.53 8.97
C GLY A 86 -1.05 7.65 9.93
N PRO A 87 0.16 8.23 9.77
CA PRO A 87 0.57 9.40 10.54
C PRO A 87 -0.17 10.71 10.17
N THR A 88 -0.99 10.68 9.13
CA THR A 88 -1.87 11.78 8.70
C THR A 88 -3.31 11.51 9.13
N ASP A 89 -4.21 12.46 8.93
CA ASP A 89 -5.63 12.27 9.21
C ASP A 89 -6.38 11.45 8.11
N ILE A 90 -5.65 10.92 7.12
CA ILE A 90 -6.22 10.14 6.01
C ILE A 90 -6.28 8.66 6.39
N THR A 91 -7.49 8.12 6.53
CA THR A 91 -7.72 6.68 6.77
C THR A 91 -8.19 6.00 5.50
N LEU A 92 -7.49 4.97 5.05
CA LEU A 92 -7.94 4.13 3.93
C LEU A 92 -8.98 3.11 4.39
N PRO A 93 -10.08 2.93 3.64
CA PRO A 93 -10.97 1.79 3.83
C PRO A 93 -10.22 0.47 3.66
N ASP A 94 -10.55 -0.52 4.51
CA ASP A 94 -9.89 -1.82 4.53
C ASP A 94 -8.35 -1.69 4.58
N ALA A 95 -7.83 -0.90 5.53
CA ALA A 95 -6.41 -0.62 5.68
C ALA A 95 -5.54 -1.88 5.80
N GLU A 96 -6.08 -2.95 6.41
CA GLU A 96 -5.42 -4.25 6.55
C GLU A 96 -5.60 -5.15 5.31
N CYS A 97 -6.30 -4.67 4.28
CA CYS A 97 -6.59 -5.36 3.02
C CYS A 97 -7.14 -6.80 3.21
N SER A 98 -8.10 -6.94 4.12
CA SER A 98 -8.57 -8.22 4.66
C SER A 98 -9.82 -8.78 3.97
N VAL A 99 -10.52 -7.95 3.20
CA VAL A 99 -11.75 -8.35 2.51
C VAL A 99 -11.46 -9.36 1.42
N GLY A 100 -12.11 -10.52 1.48
CA GLY A 100 -11.90 -11.60 0.51
C GLY A 100 -12.86 -11.54 -0.69
N PHE A 101 -12.46 -12.13 -1.82
CA PHE A 101 -13.28 -12.19 -3.05
C PHE A 101 -14.71 -12.75 -2.87
N ARG A 102 -14.91 -13.63 -1.89
CA ARG A 102 -16.23 -14.24 -1.61
C ARG A 102 -17.13 -13.39 -0.72
N GLU A 103 -16.65 -12.26 -0.22
CA GLU A 103 -17.33 -11.41 0.76
C GLU A 103 -18.06 -10.25 0.08
N THR A 104 -19.01 -10.58 -0.79
CA THR A 104 -19.73 -9.61 -1.64
C THR A 104 -20.20 -8.35 -0.91
N GLU A 105 -20.75 -8.51 0.29
CA GLU A 105 -21.24 -7.36 1.06
C GLU A 105 -20.09 -6.49 1.59
N GLN A 106 -18.98 -7.08 2.05
CA GLN A 106 -17.81 -6.32 2.49
C GLN A 106 -17.11 -5.62 1.33
N ILE A 107 -17.10 -6.26 0.15
CA ILE A 107 -16.62 -5.63 -1.08
C ILE A 107 -17.45 -4.38 -1.38
N ARG A 108 -18.77 -4.49 -1.33
CA ARG A 108 -19.69 -3.37 -1.57
C ARG A 108 -19.48 -2.22 -0.56
N LEU A 109 -19.35 -2.56 0.72
CA LEU A 109 -19.11 -1.58 1.79
C LEU A 109 -17.77 -0.88 1.63
N THR A 110 -16.71 -1.62 1.31
CA THR A 110 -15.36 -1.08 1.13
C THR A 110 -15.29 -0.18 -0.11
N ALA A 111 -15.81 -0.65 -1.24
CA ALA A 111 -15.91 0.16 -2.46
C ALA A 111 -16.68 1.46 -2.18
N HIS A 112 -17.84 1.38 -1.53
CA HIS A 112 -18.61 2.57 -1.15
C HIS A 112 -17.81 3.52 -0.26
N ALA A 113 -17.11 3.01 0.76
CA ALA A 113 -16.28 3.81 1.64
C ALA A 113 -15.14 4.53 0.88
N ILE A 114 -14.50 3.86 -0.09
CA ILE A 114 -13.47 4.48 -0.95
C ILE A 114 -14.07 5.67 -1.72
N TRP A 115 -15.28 5.52 -2.27
CA TRP A 115 -15.97 6.62 -2.97
C TRP A 115 -16.45 7.75 -2.05
N GLN A 116 -16.62 7.50 -0.75
CA GLN A 116 -17.03 8.51 0.22
C GLN A 116 -15.86 9.31 0.82
N MET A 117 -14.61 8.92 0.56
CA MET A 117 -13.44 9.73 0.93
C MET A 117 -13.54 11.14 0.32
N SER A 118 -13.09 12.16 1.04
CA SER A 118 -13.07 13.52 0.49
C SER A 118 -12.15 13.62 -0.71
N LEU A 119 -12.41 14.60 -1.59
CA LEU A 119 -11.61 14.78 -2.81
C LEU A 119 -10.13 15.05 -2.50
N ASP A 120 -9.84 15.76 -1.42
CA ASP A 120 -8.46 16.06 -1.02
C ASP A 120 -7.75 14.82 -0.48
N GLU A 121 -8.42 14.00 0.34
CA GLU A 121 -7.89 12.71 0.78
C GLU A 121 -7.60 11.77 -0.39
N GLN A 122 -8.54 11.66 -1.34
CA GLN A 122 -8.35 10.84 -2.54
C GLN A 122 -7.14 11.30 -3.36
N ARG A 123 -6.97 12.61 -3.55
CA ARG A 123 -5.84 13.18 -4.30
C ARG A 123 -4.51 12.90 -3.62
N VAL A 124 -4.44 13.08 -2.30
CA VAL A 124 -3.22 12.81 -1.52
C VAL A 124 -2.90 11.32 -1.58
N ALA A 125 -3.88 10.44 -1.31
CA ALA A 125 -3.69 8.99 -1.37
C ALA A 125 -3.23 8.53 -2.75
N LEU A 126 -3.83 9.04 -3.84
CA LEU A 126 -3.41 8.72 -5.21
C LEU A 126 -2.00 9.22 -5.54
N MET A 127 -1.62 10.41 -5.06
CA MET A 127 -0.27 10.95 -5.25
C MET A 127 0.77 10.08 -4.53
N VAL A 128 0.52 9.73 -3.28
CA VAL A 128 1.40 8.85 -2.49
C VAL A 128 1.49 7.46 -3.12
N LEU A 129 0.36 6.89 -3.54
CA LEU A 129 0.32 5.61 -4.24
C LEU A 129 1.09 5.65 -5.56
N THR A 130 0.98 6.72 -6.33
CA THR A 130 1.75 6.90 -7.57
C THR A 130 3.25 6.86 -7.29
N GLN A 131 3.72 7.61 -6.29
CA GLN A 131 5.13 7.63 -5.91
C GLN A 131 5.60 6.28 -5.39
N LEU A 132 4.77 5.57 -4.62
CA LEU A 132 5.05 4.22 -4.14
C LEU A 132 5.21 3.26 -5.33
N CYS A 133 4.30 3.28 -6.29
CA CYS A 133 4.38 2.45 -7.50
C CYS A 133 5.60 2.78 -8.37
N ASP A 134 5.97 4.05 -8.51
CA ASP A 134 7.20 4.46 -9.22
C ASP A 134 8.45 3.86 -8.54
N SER A 135 8.49 3.90 -7.21
CA SER A 135 9.58 3.32 -6.41
C SER A 135 9.60 1.78 -6.53
N LEU A 136 8.44 1.11 -6.51
CA LEU A 136 8.33 -0.34 -6.72
C LEU A 136 8.91 -0.75 -8.08
N VAL A 137 8.59 0.00 -9.14
CA VAL A 137 9.13 -0.24 -10.49
C VAL A 137 10.65 -0.08 -10.52
N TRP A 138 11.18 0.96 -9.87
CA TRP A 138 12.62 1.21 -9.79
C TRP A 138 13.36 0.05 -9.09
N TRP A 139 12.87 -0.40 -7.94
CA TRP A 139 13.47 -1.53 -7.22
C TRP A 139 13.29 -2.86 -7.94
N THR A 140 12.15 -3.06 -8.62
CA THR A 140 11.91 -4.23 -9.47
C THR A 140 13.01 -4.37 -10.52
N GLN A 141 13.38 -3.28 -11.20
CA GLN A 141 14.44 -3.31 -12.21
C GLN A 141 15.81 -3.70 -11.65
N ARG A 142 16.09 -3.34 -10.38
CA ARG A 142 17.35 -3.65 -9.69
C ARG A 142 17.41 -5.08 -9.17
N TYR A 143 16.31 -5.59 -8.61
CA TYR A 143 16.30 -6.88 -7.92
C TYR A 143 15.79 -8.04 -8.77
N ARG A 144 15.24 -7.76 -9.96
CA ARG A 144 14.87 -8.80 -10.92
C ARG A 144 16.06 -9.68 -11.26
N ILE A 145 15.94 -10.97 -10.98
CA ILE A 145 16.94 -11.98 -11.30
C ILE A 145 16.87 -12.26 -12.81
N LYS A 146 18.00 -12.08 -13.52
CA LYS A 146 18.06 -12.18 -15.00
C LYS A 146 17.89 -13.60 -15.58
N ASN A 147 17.62 -14.61 -14.75
CA ASN A 147 17.50 -16.01 -15.19
C ASN A 147 16.11 -16.63 -14.96
N SER A 148 15.11 -15.84 -14.56
CA SER A 148 13.73 -16.34 -14.39
C SER A 148 12.94 -16.14 -15.70
N ASN A 149 13.35 -16.84 -16.75
CA ASN A 149 12.51 -17.02 -17.94
C ASN A 149 11.69 -18.31 -17.73
N PRO A 150 10.36 -18.32 -17.90
CA PRO A 150 9.67 -19.54 -18.26
C PRO A 150 10.11 -20.03 -19.65
#